data_AF-A0A9W4TZI2-F1
#
_entry.id   AF-A0A9W4TZI2-F1
#
_cell.length_a   1.000
_cell.length_b   1.000
_cell.length_c   1.000
_cell.angle_alpha   90.00
_cell.angle_beta   90.00
_cell.angle_gamma   90.00
#
_symmetry.space_group_name_H-M   'P 1'
#
loop_
_entity.id
_entity.type
_entity.pdbx_description
1 polymer ?
#
loop_
_entity_poly.entity_id
_entity_poly.type
_entity_poly.pdbx_seq_one_letter_code
_entity_poly.pdbx_strand_id
1 'polypeptide(L)'
;MSQSELTRSIVGASFLLPVINGAMHIPPAVSAMRATIGDEQPLDTPILLLLFSLHVLIDVMDKAADLPRQTRKTWLRTIILFASPFIALTVYGTMHCGFLALLRLLGVPFFAIIHALPLIPVYSRETRSITRVKLKYFLGPFKSLFGATCIGLMDVTAVVLYLRGTTIYPETSSGVGHLEILMYTIIYDFLWESISDVRDIEEDERDKVTTLATAFGIRKTLTFLLGSTMMGDLSITLYGGGSAVLSVVRSTVFWGAFSTLALYKRRSDMYAWGLGTLVGLLPVWLASLETRT
;
A
#
# COMPACT_ATOMS: atom_id res chain seq x y z
N MET A 1 27.22 -17.13 -4.94
CA MET A 1 26.92 -15.69 -5.06
C MET A 1 28.19 -14.91 -4.77
N SER A 2 28.61 -14.06 -5.70
CA SER A 2 29.73 -13.15 -5.45
C SER A 2 29.32 -12.05 -4.45
N GLN A 3 30.27 -11.47 -3.72
CA GLN A 3 29.98 -10.36 -2.78
C GLN A 3 29.23 -9.20 -3.45
N SER A 4 29.52 -8.89 -4.72
CA SER A 4 28.83 -7.84 -5.46
C SER A 4 27.37 -8.18 -5.80
N GLU A 5 27.04 -9.45 -6.02
CA GLU A 5 25.66 -9.91 -6.20
C GLU A 5 24.88 -9.83 -4.89
N LEU A 6 25.52 -10.16 -3.77
CA LEU A 6 24.93 -10.02 -2.43
C LEU A 6 24.66 -8.54 -2.11
N THR A 7 25.59 -7.62 -2.39
CA THR A 7 25.38 -6.19 -2.14
C THR A 7 24.30 -5.59 -3.06
N ARG A 8 24.25 -5.97 -4.35
CA ARG A 8 23.18 -5.54 -5.27
C ARG A 8 21.81 -6.10 -4.88
N SER A 9 21.75 -7.36 -4.47
CA SER A 9 20.52 -8.00 -3.96
C SER A 9 20.02 -7.32 -2.69
N ILE A 10 20.92 -6.99 -1.76
CA ILE A 10 20.57 -6.28 -0.54
C ILE A 10 20.10 -4.87 -0.87
N VAL A 11 20.85 -4.06 -1.63
CA VAL A 11 20.45 -2.67 -1.94
C VAL A 11 19.16 -2.61 -2.76
N GLY A 12 18.98 -3.49 -3.75
CA GLY A 12 17.77 -3.56 -4.58
C GLY A 12 16.52 -3.95 -3.77
N ALA A 13 16.60 -5.02 -2.97
CA ALA A 13 15.48 -5.47 -2.16
C ALA A 13 15.21 -4.59 -0.92
N SER A 14 16.22 -3.86 -0.44
CA SER A 14 16.17 -3.12 0.83
C SER A 14 15.84 -1.63 0.67
N PHE A 15 16.05 -1.05 -0.52
CA PHE A 15 15.86 0.38 -0.74
C PHE A 15 15.05 0.69 -1.98
N LEU A 16 15.40 0.06 -3.12
CA LEU A 16 14.73 0.36 -4.38
C LEU A 16 13.27 -0.11 -4.36
N LEU A 17 13.01 -1.32 -3.87
CA LEU A 17 11.64 -1.83 -3.72
C LEU A 17 10.77 -0.97 -2.79
N PRO A 18 11.18 -0.63 -1.55
CA PRO A 18 10.40 0.27 -0.70
C PRO A 18 10.11 1.62 -1.35
N VAL A 19 11.08 2.21 -2.05
CA VAL A 19 10.88 3.47 -2.78
C VAL A 19 9.84 3.32 -3.90
N ILE A 20 9.92 2.24 -4.67
CA ILE A 20 8.98 1.95 -5.74
C ILE A 20 7.58 1.67 -5.19
N ASN A 21 7.47 0.90 -4.10
CA ASN A 21 6.22 0.66 -3.38
C ASN A 21 5.63 1.97 -2.88
N GLY A 22 6.43 2.86 -2.28
CA GLY A 22 5.96 4.18 -1.88
C GLY A 22 5.42 5.02 -3.03
N ALA A 23 6.02 4.91 -4.23
CA ALA A 23 5.54 5.62 -5.42
C ALA A 23 4.20 5.07 -5.95
N MET A 24 3.90 3.79 -5.73
CA MET A 24 2.63 3.16 -6.11
C MET A 24 1.43 3.84 -5.44
N HIS A 25 1.60 4.45 -4.28
CA HIS A 25 0.53 5.11 -3.53
C HIS A 25 0.30 6.59 -3.91
N ILE A 26 1.07 7.11 -4.89
CA ILE A 26 0.83 8.46 -5.41
C ILE A 26 -0.51 8.54 -6.20
N PRO A 27 -0.84 7.62 -7.12
CA PRO A 27 -2.13 7.60 -7.82
C PRO A 27 -3.40 7.71 -6.96
N PRO A 28 -3.59 6.92 -5.88
CA PRO A 28 -4.77 7.07 -5.03
C PRO A 28 -4.77 8.41 -4.29
N ALA A 29 -3.60 8.89 -3.83
CA ALA A 29 -3.48 10.20 -3.19
C ALA A 29 -3.85 11.35 -4.13
N VAL A 30 -3.33 11.36 -5.36
CA VAL A 30 -3.69 12.35 -6.39
C VAL A 30 -5.18 12.32 -6.70
N SER A 31 -5.77 11.12 -6.81
CA SER A 31 -7.21 10.97 -7.04
C SER A 31 -8.01 11.57 -5.89
N ALA A 32 -7.62 11.29 -4.64
CA ALA A 32 -8.25 11.85 -3.44
C ALA A 32 -8.12 13.37 -3.36
N MET A 33 -6.96 13.92 -3.73
CA MET A 33 -6.73 15.36 -3.80
C MET A 33 -7.68 16.00 -4.79
N ARG A 34 -7.72 15.51 -6.03
CA ARG A 34 -8.62 16.00 -7.07
C ARG A 34 -10.08 15.93 -6.67
N ALA A 35 -10.48 14.83 -6.02
CA ALA A 35 -11.83 14.73 -5.49
C ALA A 35 -12.10 15.75 -4.38
N THR A 36 -11.09 16.19 -3.62
CA THR A 36 -11.25 17.14 -2.51
C THR A 36 -11.23 18.60 -2.95
N ILE A 37 -10.33 18.99 -3.85
CA ILE A 37 -10.08 20.40 -4.23
C ILE A 37 -10.44 20.73 -5.69
N GLY A 38 -10.87 19.75 -6.48
CA GLY A 38 -11.16 19.93 -7.91
C GLY A 38 -9.92 19.73 -8.79
N ASP A 39 -10.15 19.51 -10.09
CA ASP A 39 -9.09 19.20 -11.07
C ASP A 39 -8.24 20.39 -11.49
N GLU A 40 -8.78 21.60 -11.36
CA GLU A 40 -8.13 22.83 -11.78
C GLU A 40 -7.14 23.36 -10.73
N GLN A 41 -7.21 22.87 -9.50
CA GLN A 41 -6.29 23.25 -8.43
C GLN A 41 -4.94 22.55 -8.61
N PRO A 42 -3.82 23.25 -8.33
CA PRO A 42 -2.50 22.65 -8.37
C PRO A 42 -2.37 21.52 -7.34
N LEU A 43 -1.60 20.49 -7.70
CA LEU A 43 -1.29 19.41 -6.76
C LEU A 43 -0.49 19.96 -5.58
N ASP A 44 -1.04 19.79 -4.38
CA ASP A 44 -0.32 19.93 -3.11
C ASP A 44 0.80 18.88 -3.01
N THR A 45 2.00 19.30 -3.43
CA THR A 45 3.21 18.48 -3.39
C THR A 45 3.61 18.07 -1.95
N PRO A 46 3.47 18.93 -0.92
CA PRO A 46 3.71 18.55 0.47
C PRO A 46 3.00 17.27 0.93
N ILE A 47 1.69 17.12 0.71
CA ILE A 47 0.95 15.92 1.15
C ILE A 47 1.35 14.66 0.36
N LEU A 48 1.67 14.80 -0.92
CA LEU A 48 2.17 13.68 -1.75
C LEU A 48 3.54 13.20 -1.27
N LEU A 49 4.45 14.13 -0.94
CA LEU A 49 5.76 13.80 -0.37
C LEU A 49 5.63 13.13 1.00
N LEU A 50 4.66 13.56 1.82
CA LEU A 50 4.39 12.95 3.12
C LEU A 50 3.98 11.48 2.96
N LEU A 51 2.99 11.21 2.12
CA LEU A 51 2.46 9.86 1.90
C LEU A 51 3.51 8.95 1.30
N PHE A 52 4.21 9.43 0.27
CA PHE A 52 5.34 8.72 -0.31
C PHE A 52 6.37 8.35 0.78
N SER A 53 6.82 9.33 1.57
CA SER A 53 7.84 9.09 2.60
C SER A 53 7.36 8.13 3.68
N LEU A 54 6.08 8.20 4.04
CA LEU A 54 5.45 7.33 5.02
C LEU A 54 5.41 5.88 4.55
N HIS A 55 4.99 5.64 3.31
CA HIS A 55 5.00 4.29 2.73
C HIS A 55 6.40 3.72 2.63
N VAL A 56 7.36 4.51 2.16
CA VAL A 56 8.77 4.07 2.14
C VAL A 56 9.24 3.73 3.55
N LEU A 57 8.90 4.56 4.55
CA LEU A 57 9.28 4.31 5.94
C LEU A 57 8.67 3.02 6.48
N ILE A 58 7.38 2.76 6.24
CA ILE A 58 6.68 1.54 6.68
C ILE A 58 7.35 0.31 6.08
N ASP A 59 7.61 0.31 4.78
CA ASP A 59 8.25 -0.81 4.09
C ASP A 59 9.69 -1.04 4.54
N VAL A 60 10.45 0.05 4.69
CA VAL A 60 11.81 0.01 5.24
C VAL A 60 11.79 -0.57 6.66
N MET A 61 10.82 -0.18 7.49
CA MET A 61 10.68 -0.70 8.85
C MET A 61 10.26 -2.18 8.88
N ASP A 62 9.31 -2.60 8.03
CA ASP A 62 8.89 -3.99 7.92
C ASP A 62 10.08 -4.88 7.52
N LYS A 63 10.86 -4.46 6.51
CA LYS A 63 12.07 -5.16 6.07
C LYS A 63 13.20 -5.13 7.10
N ALA A 64 13.41 -4.01 7.78
CA ALA A 64 14.43 -3.90 8.82
C ALA A 64 14.14 -4.79 10.04
N ALA A 65 12.85 -5.00 10.37
CA ALA A 65 12.44 -5.88 11.46
C ALA A 65 12.82 -7.34 11.21
N ASP A 66 12.83 -7.76 9.95
CA ASP A 66 13.09 -9.15 9.53
C ASP A 66 14.60 -9.48 9.41
N LEU A 67 15.48 -8.48 9.53
CA LEU A 67 16.93 -8.66 9.39
C LEU A 67 17.69 -8.92 10.72
N PRO A 68 18.81 -9.68 10.67
CA PRO A 68 19.69 -9.89 11.82
C PRO A 68 20.19 -8.57 12.44
N ARG A 69 20.40 -8.56 13.77
CA ARG A 69 20.79 -7.34 14.52
C ARG A 69 22.05 -6.64 13.99
N GLN A 70 23.01 -7.39 13.43
CA GLN A 70 24.28 -6.85 12.95
C GLN A 70 24.15 -5.95 11.71
N THR A 71 23.12 -6.15 10.87
CA THR A 71 22.86 -5.35 9.68
C THR A 71 22.08 -4.06 9.96
N ARG A 72 21.49 -3.89 11.16
CA ARG A 72 20.56 -2.79 11.49
C ARG A 72 21.17 -1.37 11.50
N LYS A 73 22.50 -1.21 11.59
CA LYS A 73 23.15 0.12 11.63
C LYS A 73 22.99 0.91 10.32
N THR A 74 23.04 0.24 9.17
CA THR A 74 22.81 0.87 7.86
C THR A 74 21.35 1.32 7.71
N TRP A 75 20.43 0.56 8.30
CA TRP A 75 18.99 0.81 8.28
C TRP A 75 18.55 1.96 9.18
N LEU A 76 19.24 2.21 10.29
CA LEU A 76 18.97 3.38 11.12
C LEU A 76 19.11 4.68 10.31
N ARG A 77 20.08 4.76 9.40
CA ARG A 77 20.26 5.91 8.50
C ARG A 77 19.11 6.04 7.50
N THR A 78 18.62 4.92 6.97
CA THR A 78 17.45 4.88 6.07
C THR A 78 16.19 5.35 6.77
N ILE A 79 15.94 4.82 7.98
CA ILE A 79 14.82 5.21 8.83
C ILE A 79 14.90 6.70 9.12
N ILE A 80 16.08 7.23 9.48
CA ILE A 80 16.26 8.67 9.72
C ILE A 80 15.96 9.48 8.44
N LEU A 81 16.47 9.04 7.29
CA LEU A 81 16.26 9.73 6.01
C LEU A 81 14.77 9.83 5.66
N PHE A 82 14.01 8.73 5.76
CA PHE A 82 12.58 8.71 5.41
C PHE A 82 11.65 9.16 6.57
N ALA A 83 12.12 9.16 7.81
CA ALA A 83 11.43 9.81 8.92
C ALA A 83 11.59 11.34 8.89
N SER A 84 12.64 11.87 8.25
CA SER A 84 12.88 13.32 8.23
C SER A 84 11.79 14.14 7.49
N PRO A 85 11.27 13.74 6.31
CA PRO A 85 10.12 14.41 5.70
C PRO A 85 8.87 14.28 6.56
N PHE A 86 8.66 13.11 7.19
CA PHE A 86 7.53 12.89 8.09
C PHE A 86 7.55 13.89 9.26
N ILE A 87 8.70 14.07 9.91
CA ILE A 87 8.86 15.04 11.01
C ILE A 87 8.65 16.47 10.50
N ALA A 88 9.27 16.84 9.38
CA ALA A 88 9.17 18.19 8.81
C ALA A 88 7.71 18.56 8.44
N LEU A 89 7.00 17.64 7.79
CA LEU A 89 5.60 17.80 7.38
C LEU A 89 4.63 17.70 8.56
N THR A 90 4.95 16.90 9.58
CA THR A 90 4.22 16.89 10.86
C THR A 90 4.30 18.27 11.50
N VAL A 91 5.49 18.86 11.59
CA VAL A 91 5.67 20.23 12.13
C VAL A 91 4.91 21.25 11.27
N TYR A 92 5.06 21.19 9.95
CA TYR A 92 4.35 22.09 9.02
C TYR A 92 2.82 21.97 9.14
N GLY A 93 2.28 20.75 9.06
CA GLY A 93 0.84 20.49 9.22
C GLY A 93 0.31 20.91 10.59
N THR A 94 1.11 20.76 11.65
CA THR A 94 0.76 21.27 12.99
C THR A 94 0.64 22.78 13.01
N MET A 95 1.58 23.49 12.36
CA MET A 95 1.59 24.95 12.30
C MET A 95 0.40 25.50 11.48
N HIS A 96 -0.05 24.77 10.45
CA HIS A 96 -1.09 25.26 9.53
C HIS A 96 -2.51 24.77 9.85
N CYS A 97 -2.69 23.56 10.39
CA CYS A 97 -4.01 22.94 10.61
C CYS A 97 -4.35 22.70 12.09
N GLY A 98 -3.41 23.00 13.00
CA GLY A 98 -3.54 22.75 14.42
C GLY A 98 -3.36 21.27 14.83
N PHE A 99 -3.30 21.05 16.14
CA PHE A 99 -2.99 19.75 16.77
C PHE A 99 -4.00 18.64 16.45
N LEU A 100 -5.26 18.98 16.16
CA LEU A 100 -6.32 18.00 15.93
C LEU A 100 -6.25 17.37 14.52
N ALA A 101 -5.84 18.15 13.52
CA ALA A 101 -5.54 17.64 12.19
C ALA A 101 -4.27 16.77 12.22
N LEU A 102 -3.27 17.19 12.99
CA LEU A 102 -2.06 16.41 13.25
C LEU A 102 -2.38 15.04 13.85
N LEU A 103 -3.18 14.97 14.91
CA LEU A 103 -3.54 13.69 15.55
C LEU A 103 -4.23 12.72 14.58
N ARG A 104 -5.02 13.24 13.64
CA ARG A 104 -5.67 12.40 12.62
C ARG A 104 -4.70 11.99 11.51
N LEU A 105 -3.80 12.89 11.09
CA LEU A 105 -2.69 12.61 10.17
C LEU A 105 -1.68 11.62 10.75
N LEU A 106 -1.46 11.63 12.07
CA LEU A 106 -0.52 10.76 12.79
C LEU A 106 -1.15 9.44 13.25
N GLY A 107 -2.47 9.41 13.43
CA GLY A 107 -3.19 8.20 13.85
C GLY A 107 -3.01 7.05 12.86
N VAL A 108 -3.06 7.34 11.56
CA VAL A 108 -2.91 6.31 10.52
C VAL A 108 -1.47 5.77 10.39
N PRO A 109 -0.42 6.62 10.34
CA PRO A 109 0.98 6.19 10.48
C PRO A 109 1.24 5.33 11.70
N PHE A 110 0.63 5.67 12.84
CA PHE A 110 0.79 4.91 14.08
C PHE A 110 0.22 3.50 13.98
N PHE A 111 -0.97 3.34 13.38
CA PHE A 111 -1.54 2.01 13.10
C PHE A 111 -0.66 1.21 12.12
N ALA A 112 -0.11 1.85 11.10
CA ALA A 112 0.79 1.19 10.15
C ALA A 112 2.10 0.72 10.81
N ILE A 113 2.69 1.52 11.71
CA ILE A 113 3.86 1.13 12.50
C ILE A 113 3.53 -0.05 13.42
N ILE A 114 2.38 -0.02 14.09
CA ILE A 114 1.91 -1.13 14.93
C ILE A 114 1.75 -2.41 14.10
N HIS A 115 1.26 -2.29 12.86
CA HIS A 115 1.08 -3.41 11.95
C HIS A 115 2.41 -4.03 11.50
N ALA A 116 3.40 -3.21 11.17
CA ALA A 116 4.72 -3.66 10.69
C ALA A 116 5.58 -4.30 11.79
N LEU A 117 5.36 -3.93 13.05
CA LEU A 117 6.20 -4.39 14.17
C LEU A 117 5.72 -5.73 14.76
N PRO A 118 6.65 -6.63 15.12
CA PRO A 118 6.32 -7.83 15.88
C PRO A 118 6.01 -7.45 17.34
N LEU A 119 4.74 -7.12 17.61
CA LEU A 119 4.29 -6.63 18.91
C LEU A 119 3.52 -7.68 19.73
N ILE A 120 2.96 -8.71 19.09
CA ILE A 120 2.06 -9.65 19.77
C ILE A 120 2.86 -10.81 20.35
N PRO A 121 2.87 -11.00 21.69
CA PRO A 121 3.55 -12.14 22.30
C PRO A 121 2.76 -13.43 22.06
N VAL A 122 3.42 -14.45 21.50
CA VAL A 122 2.89 -15.80 21.31
C VAL A 122 3.77 -16.79 22.04
N TYR A 123 3.15 -17.59 22.90
CA TYR A 123 3.82 -18.69 23.60
C TYR A 123 3.83 -19.93 22.71
N SER A 124 5.03 -20.41 22.36
CA SER A 124 5.18 -21.70 21.69
C SER A 124 5.36 -22.80 22.73
N ARG A 125 4.46 -23.78 22.70
CA ARG A 125 4.55 -24.98 23.56
C ARG A 125 5.74 -25.86 23.19
N GLU A 126 6.13 -25.89 21.92
CA GLU A 126 7.26 -26.70 21.43
C GLU A 126 8.61 -26.14 21.92
N THR A 127 8.81 -24.84 21.80
CA THR A 127 10.08 -24.19 22.19
C THR A 127 10.08 -23.69 23.63
N ARG A 128 8.93 -23.77 24.32
CA ARG A 128 8.69 -23.22 25.67
C ARG A 128 9.13 -21.76 25.81
N SER A 129 9.04 -20.98 24.72
CA SER A 129 9.50 -19.60 24.67
C SER A 129 8.38 -18.67 24.21
N ILE A 130 8.44 -17.42 24.68
CA ILE A 130 7.61 -16.34 24.18
C ILE A 130 8.34 -15.69 23.01
N THR A 131 7.71 -15.72 21.85
CA THR A 131 8.18 -15.01 20.66
C THR A 131 7.21 -13.90 20.33
N ARG A 132 7.66 -12.83 19.67
CA ARG A 132 6.77 -11.77 19.21
C ARG A 132 6.50 -11.95 17.73
N VAL A 133 5.23 -11.89 17.34
CA VAL A 133 4.79 -11.98 15.94
C VAL A 133 4.10 -10.69 15.52
N LYS A 134 4.09 -10.41 14.21
CA LYS A 134 3.38 -9.27 13.62
C LYS A 134 1.86 -9.50 13.68
N LEU A 135 1.07 -8.42 13.69
CA LEU A 135 -0.40 -8.53 13.70
C LEU A 135 -0.94 -9.31 12.49
N LYS A 136 -0.30 -9.15 11.32
CA LYS A 136 -0.69 -9.82 10.08
C LYS A 136 -0.73 -11.35 10.15
N TYR A 137 0.02 -11.97 11.06
CA TYR A 137 0.03 -13.42 11.23
C TYR A 137 -1.30 -13.98 11.76
N PHE A 138 -2.08 -13.19 12.50
CA PHE A 138 -3.39 -13.63 13.02
C PHE A 138 -4.51 -13.52 11.99
N LEU A 139 -4.29 -12.75 10.92
CA LEU A 139 -5.29 -12.52 9.87
C LEU A 139 -5.32 -13.64 8.83
N GLY A 140 -4.24 -14.44 8.76
CA GLY A 140 -4.11 -15.56 7.85
C GLY A 140 -4.41 -15.14 6.40
N PRO A 141 -5.32 -15.83 5.69
CA PRO A 141 -5.66 -15.50 4.31
C PRO A 141 -6.21 -14.08 4.10
N PHE A 142 -6.71 -13.42 5.16
CA PHE A 142 -7.27 -12.07 5.06
C PHE A 142 -6.24 -10.97 5.32
N LYS A 143 -4.95 -11.31 5.52
CA LYS A 143 -3.91 -10.32 5.82
C LYS A 143 -3.84 -9.21 4.76
N SER A 144 -3.96 -9.57 3.49
CA SER A 144 -3.75 -8.68 2.34
C SER A 144 -4.93 -7.72 2.19
N LEU A 145 -6.16 -8.19 2.45
CA LEU A 145 -7.36 -7.34 2.45
C LEU A 145 -7.35 -6.34 3.61
N PHE A 146 -6.94 -6.79 4.80
CA PHE A 146 -6.80 -5.91 5.94
C PHE A 146 -5.71 -4.85 5.71
N GLY A 147 -4.54 -5.27 5.19
CA GLY A 147 -3.46 -4.38 4.79
C GLY A 147 -3.94 -3.32 3.81
N ALA A 148 -4.61 -3.75 2.73
CA ALA A 148 -5.20 -2.87 1.74
C ALA A 148 -6.24 -1.89 2.32
N THR A 149 -7.02 -2.32 3.30
CA THR A 149 -7.96 -1.45 4.02
C THR A 149 -7.23 -0.36 4.81
N CYS A 150 -6.20 -0.73 5.57
CA CYS A 150 -5.39 0.22 6.32
C CYS A 150 -4.66 1.22 5.41
N ILE A 151 -4.07 0.73 4.33
CA ILE A 151 -3.39 1.53 3.32
C ILE A 151 -4.36 2.47 2.62
N GLY A 152 -5.51 1.99 2.15
CA GLY A 152 -6.52 2.83 1.50
C GLY A 152 -7.01 3.94 2.42
N LEU A 153 -7.24 3.64 3.71
CA LEU A 153 -7.57 4.67 4.70
C LEU A 153 -6.44 5.69 4.86
N MET A 154 -5.18 5.27 4.81
CA MET A 154 -4.02 6.15 4.85
C MET A 154 -3.93 7.05 3.63
N ASP A 155 -4.04 6.48 2.43
CA ASP A 155 -3.89 7.20 1.16
C ASP A 155 -4.99 8.22 0.94
N VAL A 156 -6.23 7.87 1.30
CA VAL A 156 -7.40 8.71 0.98
C VAL A 156 -7.80 9.58 2.15
N THR A 157 -7.91 9.03 3.36
CA THR A 157 -8.41 9.80 4.52
C THR A 157 -7.39 10.84 4.97
N ALA A 158 -6.09 10.54 4.93
CA ALA A 158 -5.08 11.51 5.33
C ALA A 158 -5.06 12.72 4.38
N VAL A 159 -5.18 12.50 3.07
CA VAL A 159 -5.29 13.58 2.07
C VAL A 159 -6.52 14.45 2.34
N VAL A 160 -7.69 13.82 2.46
CA VAL A 160 -8.95 14.54 2.65
C VAL A 160 -8.90 15.40 3.92
N LEU A 161 -8.38 14.84 5.02
CA LEU A 161 -8.27 15.57 6.28
C LEU A 161 -7.23 16.68 6.24
N TYR A 162 -6.09 16.45 5.58
CA TYR A 162 -5.05 17.47 5.38
C TYR A 162 -5.61 18.65 4.59
N LEU A 163 -6.16 18.40 3.40
CA LEU A 163 -6.66 19.45 2.53
C LEU A 163 -7.82 20.23 3.14
N ARG A 164 -8.75 19.56 3.83
CA ARG A 164 -9.82 20.25 4.58
C ARG A 164 -9.30 21.13 5.72
N GLY A 165 -8.10 20.84 6.24
CA GLY A 165 -7.46 21.62 7.30
C GLY A 165 -6.54 22.73 6.79
N THR A 166 -6.02 22.64 5.57
CA THR A 166 -5.08 23.63 4.98
C THR A 166 -5.74 24.60 4.00
N THR A 167 -6.84 24.23 3.35
CA THR A 167 -7.48 25.08 2.33
C THR A 167 -8.53 26.01 2.92
N ILE A 168 -8.53 27.27 2.44
CA ILE A 168 -9.43 28.34 2.93
C ILE A 168 -10.88 28.11 2.48
N TYR A 169 -11.05 27.47 1.32
CA TYR A 169 -12.34 27.07 0.75
C TYR A 169 -12.22 25.68 0.12
N PRO A 170 -12.25 24.57 0.91
CA PRO A 170 -12.38 23.26 0.30
C PRO A 170 -13.70 23.25 -0.49
N GLU A 171 -13.64 23.01 -1.80
CA GLU A 171 -14.85 22.73 -2.56
C GLU A 171 -15.59 21.58 -1.86
N THR A 172 -16.91 21.68 -1.77
CA THR A 172 -17.73 20.69 -1.10
C THR A 172 -17.77 19.43 -1.96
N SER A 173 -16.70 18.64 -1.88
CA SER A 173 -16.65 17.36 -2.56
C SER A 173 -17.76 16.46 -2.03
N SER A 174 -18.49 15.83 -2.94
CA SER A 174 -19.50 14.85 -2.56
C SER A 174 -18.80 13.71 -1.80
N GLY A 175 -19.34 13.31 -0.65
CA GLY A 175 -18.80 12.18 0.11
C GLY A 175 -18.72 10.88 -0.70
N VAL A 176 -19.46 10.82 -1.81
CA VAL A 176 -19.45 9.75 -2.82
C VAL A 176 -18.07 9.61 -3.47
N GLY A 177 -17.48 10.69 -4.00
CA GLY A 177 -16.19 10.62 -4.71
C GLY A 177 -15.04 10.13 -3.82
N HIS A 178 -15.00 10.56 -2.56
CA HIS A 178 -14.02 10.07 -1.59
C HIS A 178 -14.20 8.59 -1.27
N LEU A 179 -15.44 8.14 -1.10
CA LEU A 179 -15.75 6.75 -0.83
C LEU A 179 -15.37 5.87 -2.01
N GLU A 180 -15.65 6.30 -3.24
CA GLU A 180 -15.25 5.57 -4.45
C GLU A 180 -13.74 5.39 -4.54
N ILE A 181 -12.96 6.48 -4.38
CA ILE A 181 -11.50 6.41 -4.43
C ILE A 181 -10.95 5.52 -3.33
N LEU A 182 -11.51 5.60 -2.12
CA LEU A 182 -11.16 4.69 -1.03
C LEU A 182 -11.43 3.24 -1.42
N MET A 183 -12.62 2.92 -1.92
CA MET A 183 -12.97 1.56 -2.31
C MET A 183 -12.10 1.04 -3.46
N TYR A 184 -11.81 1.86 -4.48
CA TYR A 184 -10.89 1.47 -5.54
C TYR A 184 -9.48 1.21 -5.01
N THR A 185 -8.97 2.08 -4.14
CA THR A 185 -7.66 1.89 -3.50
C THR A 185 -7.64 0.55 -2.77
N ILE A 186 -8.65 0.24 -1.96
CA ILE A 186 -8.71 -1.02 -1.22
C ILE A 186 -8.73 -2.23 -2.16
N ILE A 187 -9.51 -2.19 -3.24
CA ILE A 187 -9.66 -3.35 -4.13
C ILE A 187 -8.41 -3.60 -4.97
N TYR A 188 -7.78 -2.55 -5.48
CA TYR A 188 -6.58 -2.67 -6.29
C TYR A 188 -5.33 -2.93 -5.46
N ASP A 189 -5.26 -2.38 -4.23
CA ASP A 189 -4.20 -2.72 -3.29
C ASP A 189 -4.35 -4.15 -2.78
N PHE A 190 -5.57 -4.61 -2.52
CA PHE A 190 -5.84 -6.01 -2.19
C PHE A 190 -5.41 -6.96 -3.32
N LEU A 191 -5.71 -6.60 -4.57
CA LEU A 191 -5.25 -7.35 -5.73
C LEU A 191 -3.72 -7.39 -5.77
N TRP A 192 -3.06 -6.24 -5.67
CA TRP A 192 -1.61 -6.13 -5.76
C TRP A 192 -0.88 -6.88 -4.63
N GLU A 193 -1.32 -6.70 -3.40
CA GLU A 193 -0.76 -7.41 -2.22
C GLU A 193 -0.95 -8.93 -2.35
N SER A 194 -2.11 -9.38 -2.82
CA SER A 194 -2.36 -10.81 -3.02
C SER A 194 -1.52 -11.41 -4.17
N ILE A 195 -1.22 -10.61 -5.19
CA ILE A 195 -0.30 -10.98 -6.28
C ILE A 195 1.14 -11.06 -5.76
N SER A 196 1.53 -10.14 -4.87
CA SER A 196 2.81 -10.19 -4.16
C SER A 196 2.92 -11.41 -3.25
N ASP A 197 1.83 -11.85 -2.61
CA ASP A 197 1.81 -13.10 -1.84
C ASP A 197 2.00 -14.34 -2.74
N VAL A 198 1.48 -14.33 -3.98
CA VAL A 198 1.74 -15.40 -4.95
C VAL A 198 3.23 -15.44 -5.33
N ARG A 199 3.87 -14.28 -5.50
CA ARG A 199 5.32 -14.19 -5.75
C ARG A 199 6.15 -14.79 -4.61
N ASP A 200 5.72 -14.54 -3.37
CA ASP A 200 6.46 -14.88 -2.16
C ASP A 200 6.06 -16.25 -1.57
N ILE A 201 5.27 -17.06 -2.30
CA ILE A 201 4.71 -18.33 -1.81
C ILE A 201 5.75 -19.30 -1.23
N GLU A 202 6.93 -19.44 -1.84
CA GLU A 202 7.99 -20.33 -1.35
C GLU A 202 8.60 -19.86 -0.01
N GLU A 203 8.63 -18.56 0.24
CA GLU A 203 9.05 -17.99 1.52
C GLU A 203 7.94 -18.14 2.56
N ASP A 204 6.71 -17.83 2.17
CA ASP A 204 5.54 -17.95 3.06
C ASP A 204 5.33 -19.40 3.52
N GLU A 205 5.50 -20.40 2.64
CA GLU A 205 5.44 -21.82 3.02
C GLU A 205 6.55 -22.22 4.00
N ARG A 206 7.76 -21.71 3.80
CA ARG A 206 8.92 -21.97 4.66
C ARG A 206 8.74 -21.36 6.06
N ASP A 207 8.24 -20.14 6.10
CA ASP A 207 8.05 -19.37 7.32
C ASP A 207 6.68 -19.63 7.98
N LYS A 208 5.90 -20.59 7.43
CA LYS A 208 4.56 -20.98 7.88
C LYS A 208 3.58 -19.81 7.94
N VAL A 209 3.72 -18.87 7.01
CA VAL A 209 2.81 -17.73 6.85
C VAL A 209 1.60 -18.17 6.05
N THR A 210 0.42 -18.02 6.64
CA THR A 210 -0.84 -18.33 5.94
C THR A 210 -1.28 -17.11 5.12
N THR A 211 -1.38 -17.27 3.81
CA THR A 211 -1.86 -16.30 2.83
C THR A 211 -2.95 -16.93 1.96
N LEU A 212 -3.61 -16.18 1.09
CA LEU A 212 -4.55 -16.80 0.12
C LEU A 212 -3.83 -17.83 -0.75
N ALA A 213 -2.61 -17.52 -1.18
CA ALA A 213 -1.82 -18.39 -2.06
C ALA A 213 -1.41 -19.69 -1.36
N THR A 214 -0.94 -19.63 -0.10
CA THR A 214 -0.57 -20.84 0.65
C THR A 214 -1.78 -21.64 1.13
N ALA A 215 -2.91 -20.99 1.42
CA ALA A 215 -4.12 -21.67 1.89
C ALA A 215 -4.91 -22.38 0.77
N PHE A 216 -5.03 -21.74 -0.41
CA PHE A 216 -5.90 -22.22 -1.49
C PHE A 216 -5.14 -22.65 -2.75
N GLY A 217 -3.85 -22.30 -2.85
CA GLY A 217 -3.03 -22.53 -4.03
C GLY A 217 -3.21 -21.44 -5.10
N ILE A 218 -2.14 -21.20 -5.85
CA ILE A 218 -2.01 -20.10 -6.82
C ILE A 218 -3.24 -19.95 -7.74
N ARG A 219 -3.67 -21.02 -8.41
CA ARG A 219 -4.77 -20.95 -9.39
C ARG A 219 -6.10 -20.52 -8.77
N LYS A 220 -6.42 -21.03 -7.58
CA LYS A 220 -7.67 -20.68 -6.89
C LYS A 220 -7.61 -19.24 -6.40
N THR A 221 -6.46 -18.81 -5.88
CA THR A 221 -6.21 -17.41 -5.50
C THR A 221 -6.39 -16.47 -6.68
N LEU A 222 -5.74 -16.72 -7.82
CA LEU A 222 -5.88 -15.85 -9.00
C LEU A 222 -7.32 -15.80 -9.53
N THR A 223 -8.04 -16.92 -9.51
CA THR A 223 -9.46 -16.98 -9.91
C THR A 223 -10.35 -16.20 -8.94
N PHE A 224 -10.09 -16.32 -7.63
CA PHE A 224 -10.80 -15.55 -6.61
C PHE A 224 -10.54 -14.05 -6.80
N LEU A 225 -9.29 -13.65 -7.01
CA LEU A 225 -8.90 -12.26 -7.24
C LEU A 225 -9.56 -11.69 -8.50
N LEU A 226 -9.66 -12.48 -9.58
CA LEU A 226 -10.41 -12.08 -10.78
C LEU A 226 -11.86 -11.72 -10.42
N GLY A 227 -12.55 -12.63 -9.76
CA GLY A 227 -13.95 -12.44 -9.36
C GLY A 227 -14.12 -11.25 -8.42
N SER A 228 -13.32 -11.17 -7.36
CA SER A 228 -13.43 -10.09 -6.37
C SER A 228 -13.08 -8.72 -6.94
N THR A 229 -12.03 -8.62 -7.76
CA THR A 229 -11.64 -7.34 -8.38
C THR A 229 -12.68 -6.90 -9.40
N MET A 230 -13.16 -7.79 -10.27
CA MET A 230 -14.18 -7.42 -11.27
C MET A 230 -15.50 -7.03 -10.61
N MET A 231 -16.01 -7.84 -9.68
CA MET A 231 -17.27 -7.53 -8.99
C MET A 231 -17.15 -6.25 -8.16
N GLY A 232 -16.02 -6.09 -7.49
CA GLY A 232 -15.70 -4.92 -6.69
C GLY A 232 -15.63 -3.64 -7.51
N ASP A 233 -14.78 -3.64 -8.54
CA ASP A 233 -14.62 -2.50 -9.45
C ASP A 233 -15.96 -2.13 -10.12
N LEU A 234 -16.71 -3.12 -10.59
CA LEU A 234 -18.03 -2.89 -11.20
C LEU A 234 -19.02 -2.28 -10.22
N SER A 235 -19.06 -2.78 -8.98
CA SER A 235 -19.96 -2.26 -7.95
C SER A 235 -19.64 -0.80 -7.61
N ILE A 236 -18.36 -0.46 -7.47
CA ILE A 236 -17.93 0.92 -7.22
C ILE A 236 -18.26 1.81 -8.42
N THR A 237 -17.92 1.36 -9.63
CA THR A 237 -18.16 2.11 -10.87
C THR A 237 -19.65 2.43 -11.04
N LEU A 238 -20.52 1.44 -10.85
CA LEU A 238 -21.97 1.62 -10.99
C LEU A 238 -22.55 2.49 -9.88
N TYR A 239 -22.03 2.37 -8.65
CA TYR A 239 -22.41 3.26 -7.55
C TYR A 239 -22.05 4.73 -7.86
N GLY A 240 -20.93 4.94 -8.55
CA GLY A 240 -20.47 6.22 -9.08
C GLY A 240 -21.22 6.78 -10.28
N GLY A 241 -22.11 6.00 -10.89
CA GLY A 241 -22.72 6.35 -12.18
C GLY A 241 -21.80 6.21 -13.39
N GLY A 242 -20.69 5.50 -13.27
CA GLY A 242 -19.71 5.28 -14.35
C GLY A 242 -20.08 4.14 -15.31
N SER A 243 -19.18 3.88 -16.27
CA SER A 243 -19.39 2.88 -17.34
C SER A 243 -19.00 1.46 -16.92
N ALA A 244 -19.97 0.54 -16.94
CA ALA A 244 -19.72 -0.89 -16.74
C ALA A 244 -18.70 -1.48 -17.72
N VAL A 245 -18.67 -0.98 -18.96
CA VAL A 245 -17.73 -1.46 -19.99
C VAL A 245 -16.30 -1.08 -19.61
N LEU A 246 -16.07 0.16 -19.18
CA LEU A 246 -14.75 0.62 -18.76
C LEU A 246 -14.28 -0.10 -17.50
N SER A 247 -15.17 -0.33 -16.55
CA SER A 247 -14.91 -1.14 -15.36
C SER A 247 -14.42 -2.55 -15.70
N VAL A 248 -15.12 -3.26 -16.60
CA VAL A 248 -14.75 -4.61 -17.02
C VAL A 248 -13.40 -4.59 -17.75
N VAL A 249 -13.17 -3.62 -18.63
CA VAL A 249 -11.89 -3.49 -19.35
C VAL A 249 -10.74 -3.24 -18.37
N ARG A 250 -10.89 -2.27 -17.47
CA ARG A 250 -9.87 -1.91 -16.46
C ARG A 250 -9.55 -3.10 -15.57
N SER A 251 -10.56 -3.67 -14.90
CA SER A 251 -10.35 -4.81 -13.99
C SER A 251 -9.72 -6.01 -14.69
N THR A 252 -10.15 -6.35 -15.91
CA THR A 252 -9.60 -7.47 -16.68
C THR A 252 -8.15 -7.22 -17.11
N VAL A 253 -7.83 -6.01 -17.59
CA VAL A 253 -6.47 -5.67 -18.04
C VAL A 253 -5.48 -5.73 -16.87
N PHE A 254 -5.81 -5.11 -15.75
CA PHE A 254 -4.91 -5.06 -14.60
C PHE A 254 -4.78 -6.42 -13.91
N TRP A 255 -5.88 -7.14 -13.72
CA TRP A 255 -5.81 -8.53 -13.25
C TRP A 255 -4.97 -9.41 -14.19
N GLY A 256 -5.16 -9.29 -15.50
CA GLY A 256 -4.44 -10.07 -16.50
C GLY A 256 -2.94 -9.78 -16.50
N ALA A 257 -2.56 -8.50 -16.45
CA ALA A 257 -1.18 -8.07 -16.36
C ALA A 257 -0.50 -8.59 -15.06
N PHE A 258 -1.15 -8.43 -13.91
CA PHE A 258 -0.60 -8.86 -12.63
C PHE A 258 -0.55 -10.39 -12.48
N SER A 259 -1.57 -11.10 -12.97
CA SER A 259 -1.56 -12.56 -13.00
C SER A 259 -0.45 -13.09 -13.90
N THR A 260 -0.23 -12.45 -15.06
CA THR A 260 0.88 -12.80 -15.96
C THR A 260 2.23 -12.55 -15.28
N LEU A 261 2.37 -11.42 -14.58
CA LEU A 261 3.55 -11.11 -13.79
C LEU A 261 3.83 -12.21 -12.75
N ALA A 262 2.83 -12.58 -11.95
CA ALA A 262 2.96 -13.62 -10.92
C ALA A 262 3.27 -15.01 -11.47
N LEU A 263 2.68 -15.39 -12.61
CA LEU A 263 2.83 -16.73 -13.17
C LEU A 263 4.13 -16.94 -13.94
N TYR A 264 4.63 -15.88 -14.60
CA TYR A 264 5.72 -16.02 -15.57
C TYR A 264 7.01 -15.31 -15.16
N LYS A 265 6.99 -14.42 -14.17
CA LYS A 265 8.19 -13.74 -13.69
C LYS A 265 8.67 -14.32 -12.38
N ARG A 266 9.97 -14.61 -12.35
CA ARG A 266 10.64 -15.04 -11.12
C ARG A 266 10.68 -13.88 -10.14
N ARG A 267 10.63 -14.19 -8.85
CA ARG A 267 10.81 -13.22 -7.76
C ARG A 267 12.08 -12.38 -7.88
N SER A 268 13.16 -12.95 -8.41
CA SER A 268 14.44 -12.27 -8.60
C SER A 268 14.44 -11.21 -9.72
N ASP A 269 13.40 -11.17 -10.57
CA ASP A 269 13.26 -10.18 -11.65
C ASP A 269 12.78 -8.83 -11.09
N MET A 270 13.67 -8.13 -10.39
CA MET A 270 13.35 -6.88 -9.67
C MET A 270 12.79 -5.79 -10.59
N TYR A 271 13.17 -5.77 -11.87
CA TYR A 271 12.67 -4.79 -12.83
C TYR A 271 11.22 -5.05 -13.20
N ALA A 272 10.85 -6.30 -13.49
CA ALA A 272 9.47 -6.64 -13.78
C ALA A 272 8.55 -6.38 -12.57
N TRP A 273 9.00 -6.77 -11.38
CA TRP A 273 8.26 -6.52 -10.14
C TRP A 273 8.17 -5.04 -9.80
N GLY A 274 9.26 -4.29 -9.94
CA GLY A 274 9.25 -2.84 -9.72
C GLY A 274 8.34 -2.11 -10.71
N LEU A 275 8.34 -2.49 -11.99
CA LEU A 275 7.41 -1.91 -12.97
C LEU A 275 5.96 -2.27 -12.64
N GLY A 276 5.69 -3.52 -12.25
CA GLY A 276 4.38 -3.96 -11.77
C GLY A 276 3.87 -3.11 -10.60
N THR A 277 4.74 -2.88 -9.61
CA THR A 277 4.44 -2.02 -8.47
C THR A 277 4.07 -0.59 -8.91
N LEU A 278 4.86 0.03 -9.79
CA LEU A 278 4.58 1.41 -10.23
C LEU A 278 3.20 1.58 -10.88
N VAL A 279 2.70 0.54 -11.53
CA VAL A 279 1.37 0.55 -12.15
C VAL A 279 0.29 -0.10 -11.29
N GLY A 280 0.65 -0.59 -10.09
CA GLY A 280 -0.21 -1.34 -9.16
C GLY A 280 -1.54 -0.67 -8.88
N LEU A 281 -1.50 0.63 -8.55
CA LEU A 281 -2.66 1.45 -8.21
C LEU A 281 -3.02 2.50 -9.28
N LEU A 282 -2.43 2.40 -10.48
CA LEU A 282 -2.86 3.20 -11.63
C LEU A 282 -4.37 3.06 -11.95
N PRO A 283 -5.03 1.90 -11.74
CA PRO A 283 -6.48 1.79 -11.93
C PRO A 283 -7.30 2.79 -11.14
N VAL A 284 -6.85 3.16 -9.93
CA VAL A 284 -7.54 4.13 -9.07
C VAL A 284 -7.55 5.51 -9.73
N TRP A 285 -6.43 5.90 -10.33
CA TRP A 285 -6.34 7.11 -11.12
C TRP A 285 -7.23 7.04 -12.35
N LEU A 286 -7.16 5.96 -13.12
CA LEU A 286 -7.99 5.82 -14.33
C LEU A 286 -9.48 5.89 -14.00
N ALA A 287 -9.92 5.21 -12.93
CA ALA A 287 -11.30 5.27 -12.46
C ALA A 287 -11.71 6.69 -12.02
N SER A 288 -10.82 7.45 -11.38
CA SER A 288 -11.13 8.82 -10.98
C SER A 288 -11.24 9.79 -12.15
N LEU A 289 -10.67 9.47 -13.31
CA LEU A 289 -10.88 10.22 -14.55
C LEU A 289 -12.23 9.88 -15.21
N GLU A 290 -12.71 8.65 -15.06
CA GLU A 290 -13.92 8.14 -15.73
C GLU A 290 -15.23 8.61 -15.09
N THR A 291 -15.29 8.78 -13.77
CA THR A 291 -16.49 9.27 -13.07
C THR A 291 -16.85 10.73 -13.40
N ARG A 292 -16.14 11.33 -14.36
CA ARG A 292 -16.15 12.76 -14.66
C ARG A 292 -16.46 13.08 -16.13
N THR A 293 -16.65 12.06 -16.97
CA THR A 293 -17.09 12.18 -18.38
C THR A 293 -18.52 11.72 -18.54
#